data_AF-A0A8T3QWP6-F1
#
_entry.id   AF-A0A8T3QWP6-F1
#
_cell.length_a   1.000
_cell.length_b   1.000
_cell.length_c   1.000
_cell.angle_alpha   90.00
_cell.angle_beta   90.00
_cell.angle_gamma   90.00
#
_symmetry.space_group_name_H-M   'P 1'
#
loop_
_entity.id
_entity.type
_entity.pdbx_description
1 polymer ?
#
loop_
_entity_poly.entity_id
_entity_poly.type
_entity_poly.pdbx_seq_one_letter_code
_entity_poly.pdbx_strand_id
1 'polypeptide(L)'
;MAASVLDADLGNLANALRRIDAAGADRVHLDVMDGHFVPNLTFGAKTIRHLRRRTELPFDAHLMISEPSRSIDQFLDAGCDSVTIHVEIEEPIEPTLRAIRDAGRAAGLSLRPGTPMSALEPYAPLLDIVMIMTVEPGFGGQSFMGDVLAAKAQPARELLRHKTYGGEVHVDGGINRETAEQAGGTGVDVLVVGSALFVRGRNIGREVRLIRALADEGFQYGMNGGEPPVPRDRLVSVGALPKHLARRMADEVERGGVPVIMLRGDGRINPDGVRDYDLLVPASAAGIVHERHDRDLEWAQAEAEAWRTTFPAGDPAQA
;
A
#
# COMPACT_ATOMS: atom_id res chain seq x y z
N MET A 1 -6.25 -5.06 -1.82
CA MET A 1 -7.70 -4.77 -1.98
C MET A 1 -8.20 -3.95 -0.80
N ALA A 2 -8.71 -2.77 -1.08
CA ALA A 2 -9.35 -1.89 -0.11
C ALA A 2 -10.88 -2.05 -0.21
N ALA A 3 -11.56 -2.30 0.92
CA ALA A 3 -13.02 -2.46 0.93
C ALA A 3 -13.70 -1.12 1.21
N SER A 4 -14.35 -0.53 0.21
CA SER A 4 -15.15 0.69 0.39
C SER A 4 -16.43 0.37 1.13
N VAL A 5 -16.67 1.09 2.22
CA VAL A 5 -17.89 0.94 3.03
C VAL A 5 -19.03 1.86 2.55
N LEU A 6 -18.85 2.59 1.45
CA LEU A 6 -19.86 3.50 0.90
C LEU A 6 -21.17 2.76 0.60
N ASP A 7 -21.08 1.58 0.00
CA ASP A 7 -22.22 0.73 -0.38
C ASP A 7 -22.67 -0.22 0.75
N ALA A 8 -22.11 -0.08 1.95
CA ALA A 8 -22.54 -0.86 3.11
C ALA A 8 -23.81 -0.27 3.74
N ASP A 9 -24.40 -0.99 4.69
CA ASP A 9 -25.44 -0.43 5.56
C ASP A 9 -24.80 0.64 6.47
N LEU A 10 -24.94 1.91 6.09
CA LEU A 10 -24.38 3.05 6.83
C LEU A 10 -24.96 3.16 8.25
N GLY A 11 -26.17 2.63 8.48
CA GLY A 11 -26.77 2.53 9.82
C GLY A 11 -26.11 1.47 10.70
N ASN A 12 -25.32 0.57 10.13
CA ASN A 12 -24.65 -0.53 10.82
C ASN A 12 -23.23 -0.81 10.29
N LEU A 13 -22.42 0.25 10.17
CA LEU A 13 -21.04 0.16 9.70
C LEU A 13 -20.16 -0.77 10.56
N ALA A 14 -20.43 -0.89 11.86
CA ALA A 14 -19.70 -1.81 12.73
C ALA A 14 -19.82 -3.28 12.25
N ASN A 15 -21.01 -3.67 11.77
CA ASN A 15 -21.19 -4.99 11.17
C ASN A 15 -20.49 -5.12 9.80
N ALA A 16 -20.47 -4.04 9.01
CA ALA A 16 -19.73 -4.02 7.75
C ALA A 16 -18.23 -4.27 7.98
N LEU A 17 -17.62 -3.54 8.92
CA LEU A 17 -16.22 -3.70 9.30
C LEU A 17 -15.89 -5.13 9.73
N ARG A 18 -16.67 -5.68 10.66
CA ARG A 18 -16.49 -7.07 11.10
C ARG A 18 -16.55 -8.08 9.95
N ARG A 19 -17.41 -7.84 8.95
CA ARG A 19 -17.53 -8.73 7.79
C ARG A 19 -16.36 -8.62 6.83
N ILE A 20 -15.80 -7.43 6.62
CA ILE A 20 -14.62 -7.23 5.74
C ILE A 20 -13.33 -7.69 6.42
N ASP A 21 -13.20 -7.51 7.75
CA ASP A 21 -12.11 -8.08 8.55
C ASP A 21 -12.06 -9.61 8.39
N ALA A 22 -13.21 -10.27 8.64
CA ALA A 22 -13.33 -11.71 8.50
C ALA A 22 -13.20 -12.21 7.05
N ALA A 23 -13.43 -11.34 6.07
CA ALA A 23 -13.22 -11.63 4.66
C ALA A 23 -11.76 -11.52 4.23
N GLY A 24 -10.90 -10.95 5.08
CA GLY A 24 -9.48 -10.76 4.82
C GLY A 24 -9.18 -9.56 3.92
N ALA A 25 -10.01 -8.52 3.93
CA ALA A 25 -9.69 -7.24 3.26
C ALA A 25 -8.41 -6.63 3.87
N ASP A 26 -7.63 -5.89 3.07
CA ASP A 26 -6.34 -5.36 3.54
C ASP A 26 -6.49 -4.00 4.25
N ARG A 27 -7.53 -3.25 3.91
CA ARG A 27 -7.83 -1.93 4.48
C ARG A 27 -9.30 -1.56 4.29
N VAL A 28 -9.76 -0.60 5.10
CA VAL A 28 -11.09 0.00 4.99
C VAL A 28 -10.98 1.28 4.17
N HIS A 29 -11.67 1.33 3.03
CA HIS A 29 -11.74 2.54 2.23
C HIS A 29 -12.96 3.38 2.65
N LEU A 30 -12.73 4.67 2.87
CA LEU A 30 -13.67 5.60 3.49
C LEU A 30 -13.92 6.77 2.54
N ASP A 31 -15.01 6.67 1.77
CA ASP A 31 -15.46 7.71 0.85
C ASP A 31 -16.17 8.86 1.59
N VAL A 32 -15.47 9.97 1.76
CA VAL A 32 -15.96 11.17 2.45
C VAL A 32 -16.37 12.22 1.44
N MET A 33 -17.63 12.64 1.51
CA MET A 33 -18.23 13.58 0.57
C MET A 33 -18.95 14.70 1.33
N ASP A 34 -18.87 15.94 0.85
CA ASP A 34 -19.40 17.14 1.54
C ASP A 34 -20.62 17.78 0.85
N GLY A 35 -21.12 17.19 -0.24
CA GLY A 35 -22.21 17.73 -1.04
C GLY A 35 -21.85 18.96 -1.90
N HIS A 36 -20.60 19.41 -1.88
CA HIS A 36 -20.12 20.57 -2.65
C HIS A 36 -19.16 20.13 -3.76
N PHE A 37 -18.11 19.37 -3.44
CA PHE A 37 -17.17 18.88 -4.45
C PHE A 37 -17.78 17.79 -5.32
N VAL A 38 -18.65 16.98 -4.73
CA VAL A 38 -19.51 16.00 -5.42
C VAL A 38 -20.96 16.20 -4.95
N PRO A 39 -21.97 15.89 -5.78
CA PRO A 39 -23.37 16.10 -5.44
C PRO A 39 -23.92 14.98 -4.53
N ASN A 40 -23.16 14.58 -3.51
CA ASN A 40 -23.53 13.58 -2.53
C ASN A 40 -22.89 13.89 -1.16
N LEU A 41 -23.50 13.40 -0.08
CA LEU A 41 -23.06 13.63 1.30
C LEU A 41 -23.01 12.29 2.04
N THR A 42 -21.86 11.95 2.62
CA THR A 42 -21.66 10.67 3.31
C THR A 42 -21.51 10.88 4.83
N PHE A 43 -20.29 10.78 5.34
CA PHE A 43 -19.97 10.89 6.76
C PHE A 43 -18.63 11.60 6.95
N GLY A 44 -18.39 12.15 8.13
CA GLY A 44 -17.16 12.87 8.45
C GLY A 44 -16.27 12.18 9.49
N ALA A 45 -15.22 12.87 9.90
CA ALA A 45 -14.21 12.41 10.85
C ALA A 45 -14.76 11.84 12.17
N LYS A 46 -15.89 12.35 12.67
CA LYS A 46 -16.53 11.83 13.90
C LYS A 46 -16.98 10.37 13.72
N THR A 47 -17.56 10.01 12.58
CA THR A 47 -17.95 8.63 12.28
C THR A 47 -16.70 7.76 12.21
N ILE A 48 -15.67 8.20 11.49
CA ILE A 48 -14.40 7.49 11.34
C ILE A 48 -13.76 7.21 12.71
N ARG A 49 -13.72 8.20 13.60
CA ARG A 49 -13.21 8.04 14.97
C ARG A 49 -13.94 6.96 15.77
N HIS A 50 -15.25 6.81 15.57
CA HIS A 50 -16.02 5.74 16.21
C HIS A 50 -15.77 4.37 15.57
N LEU A 51 -15.54 4.33 14.25
CA LEU A 51 -15.19 3.13 13.51
C LEU A 51 -13.79 2.62 13.85
N ARG A 52 -12.83 3.52 14.11
CA ARG A 52 -11.43 3.18 14.41
C ARG A 52 -11.28 2.17 15.56
N ARG A 53 -12.23 2.18 16.50
CA ARG A 53 -12.28 1.27 17.67
C ARG A 53 -12.88 -0.11 17.36
N ARG A 54 -13.23 -0.39 16.10
CA ARG A 54 -13.99 -1.58 15.69
C ARG A 54 -13.20 -2.54 14.81
N THR A 55 -12.03 -2.12 14.33
CA THR A 55 -11.13 -2.92 13.49
C THR A 55 -9.70 -2.41 13.65
N GLU A 56 -8.72 -3.27 13.42
CA GLU A 56 -7.30 -2.93 13.31
C GLU A 56 -6.86 -2.72 11.85
N LEU A 57 -7.75 -2.96 10.86
CA LEU A 57 -7.43 -2.71 9.46
C LEU A 57 -7.06 -1.23 9.25
N PRO A 58 -6.05 -0.93 8.43
CA PRO A 58 -5.71 0.44 8.07
C PRO A 58 -6.91 1.19 7.48
N PHE A 59 -7.01 2.48 7.80
CA PHE A 59 -8.05 3.37 7.28
C PHE A 59 -7.51 4.21 6.13
N ASP A 60 -8.14 4.06 4.98
CA ASP A 60 -7.81 4.71 3.73
C ASP A 60 -8.90 5.71 3.36
N ALA A 61 -8.68 6.98 3.69
CA ALA A 61 -9.68 8.03 3.51
C ALA A 61 -9.54 8.68 2.14
N HIS A 62 -10.63 8.66 1.38
CA HIS A 62 -10.77 9.37 0.13
C HIS A 62 -11.67 10.59 0.35
N LEU A 63 -11.07 11.78 0.34
CA LEU A 63 -11.78 13.03 0.60
C LEU A 63 -12.22 13.67 -0.73
N MET A 64 -13.49 13.46 -1.07
CA MET A 64 -14.22 14.15 -2.13
C MET A 64 -14.89 15.40 -1.54
N ILE A 65 -14.09 16.34 -1.04
CA ILE A 65 -14.54 17.56 -0.35
C ILE A 65 -13.85 18.81 -0.92
N SER A 66 -14.51 19.97 -0.83
CA SER A 66 -14.04 21.22 -1.45
C SER A 66 -12.88 21.88 -0.71
N GLU A 67 -12.85 21.80 0.62
CA GLU A 67 -11.84 22.47 1.47
C GLU A 67 -11.16 21.48 2.45
N PRO A 68 -10.42 20.47 1.96
CA PRO A 68 -9.78 19.48 2.83
C PRO A 68 -8.79 20.09 3.83
N SER A 69 -8.09 21.18 3.48
CA SER A 69 -7.15 21.88 4.36
C SER A 69 -7.75 22.25 5.73
N ARG A 70 -9.05 22.57 5.78
CA ARG A 70 -9.75 23.01 7.01
C ARG A 70 -10.09 21.88 7.97
N SER A 71 -10.05 20.64 7.48
CA SER A 71 -10.53 19.47 8.21
C SER A 71 -9.52 18.33 8.28
N ILE A 72 -8.35 18.48 7.65
CA ILE A 72 -7.35 17.41 7.53
C ILE A 72 -6.94 16.84 8.89
N ASP A 73 -6.66 17.70 9.86
CA ASP A 73 -6.30 17.29 11.23
C ASP A 73 -7.38 16.43 11.87
N GLN A 74 -8.65 16.69 11.57
CA GLN A 74 -9.75 15.91 12.14
C GLN A 74 -9.76 14.47 11.62
N PHE A 75 -9.39 14.25 10.35
CA PHE A 75 -9.27 12.91 9.75
C PHE A 75 -8.02 12.19 10.26
N LEU A 76 -6.90 12.89 10.39
CA LEU A 76 -5.67 12.35 10.99
C LEU A 76 -5.92 11.92 12.45
N ASP A 77 -6.56 12.77 13.25
CA ASP A 77 -6.98 12.48 14.64
C ASP A 77 -8.07 11.39 14.74
N ALA A 78 -8.81 11.15 13.66
CA ALA A 78 -9.79 10.06 13.61
C ALA A 78 -9.12 8.69 13.41
N GLY A 79 -7.83 8.67 13.07
CA GLY A 79 -7.02 7.47 12.87
C GLY A 79 -6.98 6.99 11.44
N CYS A 80 -7.08 7.91 10.46
CA CYS A 80 -6.78 7.59 9.06
C CYS A 80 -5.27 7.33 8.88
N ASP A 81 -4.93 6.23 8.23
CA ASP A 81 -3.56 5.80 7.96
C ASP A 81 -3.05 6.34 6.61
N SER A 82 -3.97 6.50 5.65
CA SER A 82 -3.78 7.24 4.40
C SER A 82 -4.91 8.24 4.18
N VAL A 83 -4.57 9.36 3.54
CA VAL A 83 -5.55 10.36 3.10
C VAL A 83 -5.25 10.77 1.67
N THR A 84 -6.24 10.60 0.81
CA THR A 84 -6.19 10.96 -0.61
C THR A 84 -7.20 12.07 -0.88
N ILE A 85 -6.74 13.20 -1.41
CA ILE A 85 -7.58 14.34 -1.81
C ILE A 85 -7.61 14.47 -3.33
N HIS A 86 -8.57 15.21 -3.86
CA HIS A 86 -8.64 15.47 -5.30
C HIS A 86 -7.71 16.59 -5.75
N VAL A 87 -7.07 16.42 -6.91
CA VAL A 87 -6.28 17.50 -7.54
C VAL A 87 -7.18 18.62 -8.08
N GLU A 88 -8.47 18.36 -8.27
CA GLU A 88 -9.45 19.32 -8.80
C GLU A 88 -10.01 20.30 -7.77
N ILE A 89 -9.56 20.26 -6.51
CA ILE A 89 -10.02 21.22 -5.50
C ILE A 89 -9.53 22.64 -5.82
N GLU A 90 -10.31 23.64 -5.44
CA GLU A 90 -10.01 25.05 -5.68
C GLU A 90 -9.23 25.69 -4.50
N GLU A 91 -8.25 24.98 -3.95
CA GLU A 91 -7.36 25.48 -2.89
C GLU A 91 -5.91 25.00 -3.07
N PRO A 92 -4.91 25.64 -2.43
CA PRO A 92 -3.53 25.15 -2.46
C PRO A 92 -3.40 23.73 -1.87
N ILE A 93 -2.96 22.78 -2.69
CA ILE A 93 -2.88 21.35 -2.34
C ILE A 93 -1.64 21.01 -1.48
N GLU A 94 -0.49 21.60 -1.79
CA GLU A 94 0.80 21.26 -1.18
C GLU A 94 0.80 21.32 0.36
N PRO A 95 0.25 22.37 1.03
CA PRO A 95 0.18 22.42 2.48
C PRO A 95 -0.57 21.23 3.09
N THR A 96 -1.67 20.80 2.47
CA THR A 96 -2.47 19.65 2.92
C THR A 96 -1.68 18.34 2.78
N LEU A 97 -0.99 18.13 1.65
CA LEU A 97 -0.14 16.95 1.46
C LEU A 97 1.01 16.89 2.48
N ARG A 98 1.62 18.03 2.80
CA ARG A 98 2.67 18.12 3.82
C ARG A 98 2.12 17.79 5.21
N ALA A 99 0.97 18.35 5.58
CA ALA A 99 0.34 18.06 6.87
C ALA A 99 0.07 16.56 7.08
N ILE A 100 -0.40 15.86 6.04
CA ILE A 100 -0.61 14.40 6.08
C ILE A 100 0.70 13.66 6.35
N ARG A 101 1.77 14.01 5.63
CA ARG A 101 3.09 13.37 5.76
C ARG A 101 3.78 13.68 7.07
N ASP A 102 3.70 14.92 7.55
CA ASP A 102 4.28 15.35 8.81
C ASP A 102 3.61 14.63 10.01
N ALA A 103 2.35 14.21 9.85
CA ALA A 103 1.65 13.33 10.77
C ALA A 103 2.01 11.83 10.64
N GLY A 104 2.99 11.49 9.79
CA GLY A 104 3.44 10.12 9.54
C GLY A 104 2.44 9.27 8.75
N ARG A 105 1.54 9.89 7.99
CA ARG A 105 0.50 9.22 7.20
C ARG A 105 0.81 9.28 5.71
N ALA A 106 0.27 8.34 4.93
CA ALA A 106 0.49 8.33 3.48
C ALA A 106 -0.40 9.38 2.80
N ALA A 107 0.22 10.27 2.03
CA ALA A 107 -0.48 11.34 1.32
C ALA A 107 -0.75 10.95 -0.14
N GLY A 108 -2.00 11.10 -0.56
CA GLY A 108 -2.45 10.75 -1.90
C GLY A 108 -3.09 11.89 -2.68
N LEU A 109 -2.98 11.80 -4.01
CA LEU A 109 -3.84 12.56 -4.92
C LEU A 109 -4.69 11.63 -5.79
N SER A 110 -5.97 11.98 -5.87
CA SER A 110 -6.95 11.42 -6.79
C SER A 110 -7.19 12.37 -7.97
N LEU A 111 -7.62 11.81 -9.09
CA LEU A 111 -8.08 12.58 -10.24
C LEU A 111 -9.30 11.94 -10.90
N ARG A 112 -10.22 12.79 -11.35
CA ARG A 112 -11.39 12.41 -12.14
C ARG A 112 -10.99 11.76 -13.48
N PRO A 113 -11.90 11.02 -14.14
CA PRO A 113 -11.63 10.44 -15.45
C PRO A 113 -11.11 11.46 -16.48
N GLY A 114 -11.75 12.64 -16.56
CA GLY A 114 -11.39 13.70 -17.51
C GLY A 114 -10.10 14.48 -17.19
N THR A 115 -9.58 14.38 -15.97
CA THR A 115 -8.39 15.16 -15.56
C THR A 115 -7.11 14.49 -16.07
N PRO A 116 -6.19 15.21 -16.74
CA PRO A 116 -4.95 14.60 -17.24
C PRO A 116 -3.98 14.27 -16.09
N MET A 117 -3.18 13.20 -16.27
CA MET A 117 -2.17 12.79 -15.29
C MET A 117 -1.12 13.87 -15.00
N SER A 118 -0.84 14.75 -15.98
CA SER A 118 0.09 15.86 -15.81
C SER A 118 -0.32 16.85 -14.72
N ALA A 119 -1.60 16.88 -14.32
CA ALA A 119 -2.08 17.68 -13.19
C ALA A 119 -1.39 17.30 -11.86
N LEU A 120 -0.91 16.06 -11.73
CA LEU A 120 -0.25 15.56 -10.53
C LEU A 120 1.26 15.85 -10.49
N GLU A 121 1.90 16.18 -11.63
CA GLU A 121 3.34 16.36 -11.76
C GLU A 121 3.95 17.36 -10.75
N PRO A 122 3.33 18.53 -10.47
CA PRO A 122 3.88 19.49 -9.51
C PRO A 122 4.01 18.94 -8.09
N TYR A 123 3.23 17.91 -7.75
CA TYR A 123 3.14 17.36 -6.40
C TYR A 123 3.91 16.05 -6.24
N ALA A 124 4.51 15.51 -7.30
CA ALA A 124 5.12 14.19 -7.32
C ALA A 124 5.99 13.87 -6.08
N PRO A 125 6.90 14.74 -5.59
CA PRO A 125 7.75 14.43 -4.44
C PRO A 125 7.00 14.22 -3.11
N LEU A 126 5.75 14.68 -3.06
CA LEU A 126 4.88 14.61 -1.89
C LEU A 126 3.90 13.43 -1.96
N LEU A 127 3.83 12.69 -3.07
CA LEU A 127 2.86 11.61 -3.22
C LEU A 127 3.41 10.27 -2.72
N ASP A 128 2.60 9.59 -1.92
CA ASP A 128 2.73 8.18 -1.58
C ASP A 128 1.67 7.36 -2.33
N ILE A 129 0.51 7.97 -2.63
CA ILE A 129 -0.61 7.33 -3.33
C ILE A 129 -1.00 8.16 -4.57
N VAL A 130 -1.22 7.49 -5.69
CA VAL A 130 -1.94 8.04 -6.83
C VAL A 130 -3.19 7.22 -7.04
N MET A 131 -4.37 7.85 -6.94
CA MET A 131 -5.64 7.17 -7.13
C MET A 131 -6.31 7.58 -8.44
N ILE A 132 -6.60 6.59 -9.27
CA ILE A 132 -7.25 6.78 -10.56
C ILE A 132 -8.74 6.48 -10.39
N MET A 133 -9.57 7.52 -10.55
CA MET A 133 -11.01 7.32 -10.65
C MET A 133 -11.37 6.74 -12.02
N THR A 134 -12.01 5.58 -12.02
CA THR A 134 -12.55 4.90 -13.22
C THR A 134 -14.06 5.05 -13.36
N VAL A 135 -14.64 5.97 -12.58
CA VAL A 135 -16.02 6.46 -12.63
C VAL A 135 -16.01 7.94 -12.23
N GLU A 136 -17.08 8.69 -12.46
CA GLU A 136 -17.19 10.03 -11.86
C GLU A 136 -17.38 9.91 -10.34
N PRO A 137 -16.58 10.63 -9.51
CA PRO A 137 -16.68 10.51 -8.06
C PRO A 137 -18.05 10.98 -7.56
N GLY A 138 -18.50 10.37 -6.46
CA GLY A 138 -19.73 10.75 -5.76
C GLY A 138 -20.74 9.62 -5.55
N PHE A 139 -20.73 8.57 -6.36
CA PHE A 139 -21.70 7.46 -6.22
C PHE A 139 -21.06 6.09 -6.45
N GLY A 140 -21.48 5.10 -5.64
CA GLY A 140 -21.15 3.70 -5.84
C GLY A 140 -21.92 3.06 -7.00
N GLY A 141 -21.49 1.86 -7.43
CA GLY A 141 -22.22 1.03 -8.40
C GLY A 141 -22.16 1.48 -9.87
N GLN A 142 -21.32 2.46 -10.20
CA GLN A 142 -21.13 2.93 -11.58
C GLN A 142 -20.28 1.97 -12.43
N SER A 143 -20.41 2.08 -13.76
CA SER A 143 -19.69 1.25 -14.72
C SER A 143 -18.23 1.66 -14.85
N PHE A 144 -17.33 0.68 -14.76
CA PHE A 144 -15.88 0.84 -14.88
C PHE A 144 -15.45 1.37 -16.26
N MET A 145 -14.64 2.44 -16.27
CA MET A 145 -14.01 3.02 -17.45
C MET A 145 -12.61 2.44 -17.67
N GLY A 146 -12.54 1.29 -18.34
CA GLY A 146 -11.29 0.55 -18.50
C GLY A 146 -10.24 1.21 -19.41
N ASP A 147 -10.68 2.03 -20.35
CA ASP A 147 -9.84 2.87 -21.20
C ASP A 147 -9.12 3.96 -20.40
N VAL A 148 -9.82 4.57 -19.43
CA VAL A 148 -9.25 5.54 -18.49
C VAL A 148 -8.15 4.90 -17.67
N LEU A 149 -8.37 3.69 -17.13
CA LEU A 149 -7.34 2.99 -16.37
C LEU A 149 -6.12 2.67 -17.24
N ALA A 150 -6.35 2.12 -18.43
CA ALA A 150 -5.29 1.76 -19.36
C ALA A 150 -4.41 2.97 -19.74
N ALA A 151 -5.02 4.16 -19.87
CA ALA A 151 -4.31 5.39 -20.21
C ALA A 151 -3.52 5.99 -19.03
N LYS A 152 -3.88 5.68 -17.78
CA LYS A 152 -3.36 6.38 -16.58
C LYS A 152 -2.49 5.53 -15.66
N ALA A 153 -2.64 4.21 -15.66
CA ALA A 153 -1.94 3.32 -14.72
C ALA A 153 -0.40 3.41 -14.83
N GLN A 154 0.15 3.33 -16.05
CA GLN A 154 1.60 3.39 -16.26
C GLN A 154 2.17 4.80 -15.97
N PRO A 155 1.55 5.92 -16.42
CA PRO A 155 1.97 7.25 -15.99
C PRO A 155 1.91 7.47 -14.47
N ALA A 156 0.89 6.93 -13.79
CA ALA A 156 0.79 7.00 -12.33
C ALA A 156 1.94 6.27 -11.63
N ARG A 157 2.30 5.09 -12.15
CA ARG A 157 3.47 4.35 -11.64
C ARG A 157 4.76 5.15 -11.84
N GLU A 158 4.95 5.73 -13.03
CA GLU A 158 6.12 6.53 -13.36
C GLU A 158 6.25 7.78 -12.47
N LEU A 159 5.12 8.42 -12.14
CA LEU A 159 5.09 9.55 -11.21
C LEU A 159 5.62 9.17 -9.81
N LEU A 160 5.32 7.95 -9.39
CA LEU A 160 5.75 7.38 -8.11
C LEU A 160 7.12 6.71 -8.16
N ARG A 161 7.87 6.75 -9.27
CA ARG A 161 9.17 6.05 -9.40
C ARG A 161 10.20 6.42 -8.33
N HIS A 162 10.10 7.65 -7.81
CA HIS A 162 10.98 8.18 -6.76
C HIS A 162 10.77 7.45 -5.42
N LYS A 163 9.64 6.74 -5.27
CA LYS A 163 9.32 5.82 -4.20
C LYS A 163 9.52 4.40 -4.69
N THR A 164 10.74 3.89 -4.57
CA THR A 164 11.04 2.50 -4.90
C THR A 164 10.18 1.53 -4.06
N TYR A 165 9.74 1.97 -2.87
CA TYR A 165 8.80 1.26 -1.99
C TYR A 165 7.77 2.21 -1.40
N GLY A 166 6.60 1.67 -1.05
CA GLY A 166 5.52 2.42 -0.40
C GLY A 166 4.69 3.30 -1.36
N GLY A 167 5.14 3.51 -2.60
CA GLY A 167 4.33 4.12 -3.64
C GLY A 167 3.22 3.18 -4.11
N GLU A 168 1.96 3.61 -3.98
CA GLU A 168 0.78 2.83 -4.34
C GLU A 168 -0.04 3.51 -5.46
N VAL A 169 -0.34 2.76 -6.52
CA VAL A 169 -1.34 3.15 -7.53
C VAL A 169 -2.65 2.48 -7.17
N HIS A 170 -3.67 3.28 -6.90
CA HIS A 170 -5.02 2.84 -6.56
C HIS A 170 -5.94 3.00 -7.76
N VAL A 171 -6.93 2.11 -7.88
CA VAL A 171 -8.06 2.30 -8.78
C VAL A 171 -9.35 2.26 -7.98
N ASP A 172 -10.18 3.29 -8.18
CA ASP A 172 -11.47 3.43 -7.51
C ASP A 172 -12.60 3.68 -8.52
N GLY A 173 -13.67 2.89 -8.38
CA GLY A 173 -14.85 2.96 -9.23
C GLY A 173 -15.07 1.72 -10.10
N GLY A 174 -16.12 0.95 -9.83
CA GLY A 174 -16.58 -0.12 -10.73
C GLY A 174 -15.80 -1.44 -10.68
N ILE A 175 -14.89 -1.63 -9.71
CA ILE A 175 -14.18 -2.89 -9.55
C ILE A 175 -15.11 -4.01 -9.08
N ASN A 176 -15.12 -5.11 -9.83
CA ASN A 176 -15.89 -6.32 -9.55
C ASN A 176 -15.27 -7.53 -10.29
N ARG A 177 -15.92 -8.70 -10.25
CA ARG A 177 -15.43 -9.93 -10.90
C ARG A 177 -15.24 -9.86 -12.43
N GLU A 178 -15.87 -8.92 -13.10
CA GLU A 178 -15.76 -8.74 -14.56
C GLU A 178 -14.62 -7.78 -14.92
N THR A 179 -14.20 -6.92 -13.98
CA THR A 179 -13.24 -5.83 -14.22
C THR A 179 -11.92 -6.02 -13.49
N ALA A 180 -11.89 -6.91 -12.48
CA ALA A 180 -10.71 -7.17 -11.65
C ALA A 180 -9.51 -7.66 -12.46
N GLU A 181 -9.71 -8.56 -13.42
CA GLU A 181 -8.65 -9.08 -14.29
C GLU A 181 -8.02 -7.96 -15.12
N GLN A 182 -8.86 -7.17 -15.80
CA GLN A 182 -8.38 -6.01 -16.56
C GLN A 182 -7.63 -5.01 -15.67
N ALA A 183 -8.17 -4.71 -14.48
CA ALA A 183 -7.53 -3.79 -13.56
C ALA A 183 -6.16 -4.31 -13.08
N GLY A 184 -6.11 -5.56 -12.62
CA GLY A 184 -4.88 -6.21 -12.19
C GLY A 184 -3.83 -6.28 -13.30
N GLY A 185 -4.25 -6.52 -14.55
CA GLY A 185 -3.38 -6.52 -15.73
C GLY A 185 -2.68 -5.19 -16.02
N THR A 186 -3.13 -4.08 -15.42
CA THR A 186 -2.44 -2.78 -15.51
C THR A 186 -1.40 -2.54 -14.41
N GLY A 187 -1.27 -3.46 -13.44
CA GLY A 187 -0.28 -3.39 -12.35
C GLY A 187 -0.54 -2.32 -11.30
N VAL A 188 -1.81 -1.96 -11.11
CA VAL A 188 -2.26 -1.23 -9.92
C VAL A 188 -2.02 -2.06 -8.65
N ASP A 189 -1.77 -1.37 -7.55
CA ASP A 189 -1.47 -2.01 -6.26
C ASP A 189 -2.72 -2.25 -5.43
N VAL A 190 -3.68 -1.32 -5.51
CA VAL A 190 -4.89 -1.34 -4.69
C VAL A 190 -6.11 -1.23 -5.56
N LEU A 191 -6.96 -2.25 -5.46
CA LEU A 191 -8.32 -2.26 -5.96
C LEU A 191 -9.26 -1.78 -4.86
N VAL A 192 -9.96 -0.66 -5.07
CA VAL A 192 -11.04 -0.20 -4.20
C VAL A 192 -12.34 -0.86 -4.65
N VAL A 193 -12.98 -1.60 -3.73
CA VAL A 193 -14.16 -2.41 -4.03
C VAL A 193 -15.29 -2.08 -3.04
N GLY A 194 -16.40 -1.52 -3.54
CA GLY A 194 -17.59 -1.20 -2.76
C GLY A 194 -18.74 -2.17 -3.04
N SER A 195 -19.65 -1.76 -3.92
CA SER A 195 -20.92 -2.42 -4.25
C SER A 195 -20.83 -3.94 -4.48
N ALA A 196 -19.76 -4.42 -5.10
CA ALA A 196 -19.54 -5.85 -5.34
C ALA A 196 -19.49 -6.68 -4.04
N LEU A 197 -19.00 -6.10 -2.93
CA LEU A 197 -18.88 -6.75 -1.63
C LEU A 197 -20.20 -6.82 -0.87
N PHE A 198 -21.06 -5.80 -1.00
CA PHE A 198 -22.25 -5.63 -0.14
C PHE A 198 -23.56 -6.12 -0.76
N VAL A 199 -23.50 -6.92 -1.82
CA VAL A 199 -24.71 -7.49 -2.44
C VAL A 199 -25.40 -8.50 -1.51
N ARG A 200 -26.71 -8.31 -1.32
CA ARG A 200 -27.56 -9.16 -0.48
C ARG A 200 -27.44 -10.64 -0.87
N GLY A 201 -27.22 -11.50 0.13
CA GLY A 201 -27.10 -12.95 -0.05
C GLY A 201 -25.75 -13.44 -0.56
N ARG A 202 -24.82 -12.55 -0.93
CA ARG A 202 -23.45 -12.95 -1.29
C ARG A 202 -22.55 -13.07 -0.06
N ASN A 203 -21.57 -13.99 -0.15
CA ASN A 203 -20.53 -14.15 0.83
C ASN A 203 -19.34 -13.22 0.50
N ILE A 204 -19.08 -12.24 1.36
CA ILE A 204 -18.03 -11.23 1.17
C ILE A 204 -16.65 -11.89 1.02
N GLY A 205 -16.30 -12.83 1.90
CA GLY A 205 -15.01 -13.52 1.86
C GLY A 205 -14.76 -14.27 0.55
N ARG A 206 -15.80 -14.88 -0.04
CA ARG A 206 -15.70 -15.49 -1.38
C ARG A 206 -15.48 -14.44 -2.45
N GLU A 207 -16.16 -13.30 -2.38
CA GLU A 207 -16.02 -12.22 -3.36
C GLU A 207 -14.62 -11.59 -3.31
N VAL A 208 -14.10 -11.33 -2.12
CA VAL A 208 -12.72 -10.83 -1.92
C VAL A 208 -11.70 -11.78 -2.53
N ARG A 209 -11.79 -13.08 -2.24
CA ARG A 209 -10.87 -14.08 -2.81
C ARG A 209 -10.98 -14.17 -4.32
N LEU A 210 -12.18 -14.11 -4.87
CA LEU A 210 -12.40 -14.17 -6.31
C LEU A 210 -11.82 -12.95 -7.02
N ILE A 211 -12.13 -11.74 -6.54
CA ILE A 211 -11.63 -10.49 -7.12
C ILE A 211 -10.10 -10.45 -7.07
N ARG A 212 -9.50 -10.85 -5.94
CA ARG A 212 -8.04 -10.97 -5.83
C ARG A 212 -7.46 -11.94 -6.85
N ALA A 213 -7.99 -13.16 -6.90
CA ALA A 213 -7.50 -14.18 -7.82
C ALA A 213 -7.56 -13.72 -9.29
N LEU A 214 -8.65 -13.07 -9.69
CA LEU A 214 -8.81 -12.53 -11.04
C LEU A 214 -7.83 -11.40 -11.32
N ALA A 215 -7.61 -10.50 -10.36
CA ALA A 215 -6.62 -9.44 -10.52
C ALA A 215 -5.19 -9.98 -10.62
N ASP A 216 -4.85 -10.98 -9.79
CA ASP A 216 -3.55 -11.66 -9.84
C ASP A 216 -3.36 -12.40 -11.17
N GLU A 217 -4.42 -13.02 -11.71
CA GLU A 217 -4.43 -13.66 -13.01
C GLU A 217 -4.21 -12.64 -14.15
N GLY A 218 -4.93 -11.52 -14.11
CA GLY A 218 -4.73 -10.42 -15.06
C GLY A 218 -3.30 -9.87 -15.02
N PHE A 219 -2.73 -9.71 -13.83
CA PHE A 219 -1.34 -9.28 -13.66
C PHE A 219 -0.34 -10.30 -14.22
N GLN A 220 -0.54 -11.59 -13.92
CA GLN A 220 0.28 -12.69 -14.43
C GLN A 220 0.34 -12.67 -15.96
N TYR A 221 -0.82 -12.60 -16.63
CA TYR A 221 -0.87 -12.63 -18.09
C TYR A 221 -0.44 -11.31 -18.74
N GLY A 222 -0.83 -10.17 -18.18
CA GLY A 222 -0.61 -8.87 -18.79
C GLY A 222 0.80 -8.33 -18.60
N MET A 223 1.41 -8.56 -17.43
CA MET A 223 2.64 -7.87 -17.02
C MET A 223 3.77 -8.81 -16.61
N ASN A 224 3.46 -10.02 -16.12
CA ASN A 224 4.47 -10.90 -15.51
C ASN A 224 4.71 -12.22 -16.26
N GLY A 225 4.33 -12.32 -17.54
CA GLY A 225 4.64 -13.49 -18.38
C GLY A 225 4.13 -14.84 -17.87
N GLY A 226 3.11 -14.86 -17.02
CA GLY A 226 2.57 -16.05 -16.37
C GLY A 226 3.13 -16.33 -14.97
N GLU A 227 4.02 -15.49 -14.44
CA GLU A 227 4.55 -15.65 -13.08
C GLU A 227 3.67 -14.94 -12.03
N PRO A 228 3.28 -15.59 -10.92
CA PRO A 228 2.47 -14.94 -9.89
C PRO A 228 3.16 -13.74 -9.23
N PRO A 229 2.40 -12.67 -8.87
CA PRO A 229 2.97 -11.57 -8.10
C PRO A 229 3.44 -12.05 -6.73
N VAL A 230 4.61 -11.58 -6.30
CA VAL A 230 5.11 -11.84 -4.95
C VAL A 230 4.48 -10.81 -4.00
N PRO A 231 3.82 -11.22 -2.89
CA PRO A 231 3.18 -10.28 -1.98
C PRO A 231 4.16 -9.22 -1.45
N ARG A 232 3.77 -7.94 -1.50
CA ARG A 232 4.61 -6.81 -1.05
C ARG A 232 4.88 -6.83 0.46
N ASP A 233 3.97 -7.39 1.24
CA ASP A 233 4.02 -7.49 2.71
C ASP A 233 4.79 -8.72 3.20
N ARG A 234 4.98 -9.73 2.34
CA ARG A 234 5.80 -10.88 2.68
C ARG A 234 7.25 -10.40 2.84
N LEU A 235 7.84 -10.67 3.99
CA LEU A 235 9.26 -10.43 4.20
C LEU A 235 10.08 -11.66 3.78
N VAL A 236 11.22 -11.42 3.13
CA VAL A 236 12.20 -12.45 2.78
C VAL A 236 13.59 -12.02 3.21
N SER A 237 14.40 -12.98 3.64
CA SER A 237 15.82 -12.71 3.96
C SER A 237 16.61 -12.58 2.67
N VAL A 238 17.35 -11.48 2.53
CA VAL A 238 18.35 -11.27 1.47
C VAL A 238 19.77 -11.58 1.93
N GLY A 239 19.95 -11.92 3.22
CA GLY A 239 21.23 -12.33 3.76
C GLY A 239 21.19 -12.52 5.28
N ALA A 240 22.02 -13.42 5.77
CA ALA A 240 22.25 -13.66 7.19
C ALA A 240 23.70 -13.29 7.53
N LEU A 241 23.89 -12.29 8.40
CA LEU A 241 25.21 -11.72 8.68
C LEU A 241 25.43 -11.49 10.19
N PRO A 242 26.69 -11.48 10.66
CA PRO A 242 27.02 -10.99 11.99
C PRO A 242 26.46 -9.58 12.23
N LYS A 243 26.07 -9.28 13.48
CA LYS A 243 25.35 -8.04 13.83
C LYS A 243 25.97 -6.77 13.24
N HIS A 244 27.31 -6.64 13.27
CA HIS A 244 28.00 -5.44 12.79
C HIS A 244 27.94 -5.29 11.26
N LEU A 245 28.07 -6.40 10.51
CA LEU A 245 27.94 -6.42 9.05
C LEU A 245 26.47 -6.30 8.63
N ALA A 246 25.57 -6.99 9.34
CA ALA A 246 24.14 -6.88 9.12
C ALA A 246 23.66 -5.43 9.26
N ARG A 247 24.11 -4.71 10.31
CA ARG A 247 23.75 -3.31 10.50
C ARG A 247 24.26 -2.42 9.37
N ARG A 248 25.52 -2.61 8.96
CA ARG A 248 26.09 -1.86 7.84
C ARG A 248 25.32 -2.10 6.53
N MET A 249 24.94 -3.35 6.28
CA MET A 249 24.20 -3.71 5.08
C MET A 249 22.76 -3.18 5.12
N ALA A 250 22.11 -3.24 6.29
CA ALA A 250 20.80 -2.62 6.50
C ALA A 250 20.85 -1.13 6.18
N ASP A 251 21.81 -0.38 6.73
CA ASP A 251 21.97 1.06 6.49
C ASP A 251 22.23 1.39 5.00
N GLU A 252 22.89 0.49 4.25
CA GLU A 252 23.13 0.67 2.81
C GLU A 252 21.87 0.41 1.98
N VAL A 253 21.15 -0.67 2.28
CA VAL A 253 19.89 -1.01 1.61
C VAL A 253 18.80 0.05 1.91
N GLU A 254 18.74 0.55 3.14
CA GLU A 254 17.82 1.63 3.55
C GLU A 254 18.15 2.97 2.90
N ARG A 255 19.44 3.28 2.66
CA ARG A 255 19.84 4.45 1.85
C ARG A 255 19.32 4.37 0.40
N GLY A 256 19.13 3.15 -0.11
CA GLY A 256 18.47 2.88 -1.40
C GLY A 256 16.94 3.00 -1.37
N GLY A 257 16.35 3.35 -0.23
CA GLY A 257 14.91 3.51 -0.02
C GLY A 257 14.16 2.23 0.33
N VAL A 258 14.86 1.11 0.53
CA VAL A 258 14.25 -0.19 0.87
C VAL A 258 14.25 -0.36 2.39
N PRO A 259 13.10 -0.50 3.06
CA PRO A 259 13.08 -0.75 4.50
C PRO A 259 13.68 -2.13 4.82
N VAL A 260 14.54 -2.20 5.84
CA VAL A 260 15.16 -3.46 6.29
C VAL A 260 14.75 -3.74 7.72
N ILE A 261 14.32 -4.97 7.98
CA ILE A 261 14.09 -5.47 9.33
C ILE A 261 15.22 -6.44 9.66
N MET A 262 16.04 -6.08 10.64
CA MET A 262 17.03 -6.99 11.21
C MET A 262 16.38 -7.85 12.29
N LEU A 263 16.24 -9.16 12.04
CA LEU A 263 15.82 -10.12 13.06
C LEU A 263 16.97 -11.06 13.39
N ARG A 264 17.08 -11.42 14.67
CA ARG A 264 18.02 -12.46 15.08
C ARG A 264 17.50 -13.78 14.50
N GLY A 265 18.22 -14.31 13.51
CA GLY A 265 17.85 -15.53 12.81
C GLY A 265 18.16 -16.78 13.62
N ASP A 266 17.82 -17.94 13.05
CA ASP A 266 18.25 -19.26 13.53
C ASP A 266 19.62 -19.67 12.98
N GLY A 267 20.27 -18.77 12.24
CA GLY A 267 21.58 -18.94 11.62
C GLY A 267 22.76 -19.20 12.57
N ARG A 268 23.97 -19.12 12.03
CA ARG A 268 25.21 -19.52 12.71
C ARG A 268 25.45 -18.68 13.97
N ILE A 269 25.94 -19.33 15.02
CA ILE A 269 26.48 -18.63 16.20
C ILE A 269 27.85 -18.11 15.81
N ASN A 270 28.05 -16.82 16.03
CA ASN A 270 29.31 -16.14 15.73
C ASN A 270 30.28 -16.20 16.92
N PRO A 271 31.53 -15.79 16.72
CA PRO A 271 32.56 -15.82 17.77
C PRO A 271 32.23 -15.00 19.02
N ASP A 272 31.39 -13.99 18.88
CA ASP A 272 30.86 -13.16 19.97
C ASP A 272 29.70 -13.82 20.73
N GLY A 273 29.34 -15.07 20.41
CA GLY A 273 28.23 -15.82 20.99
C GLY A 273 26.85 -15.39 20.47
N VAL A 274 26.78 -14.46 19.51
CA VAL A 274 25.53 -13.95 18.96
C VAL A 274 25.22 -14.62 17.61
N ARG A 275 23.96 -15.00 17.38
CA ARG A 275 23.55 -15.53 16.08
C ARG A 275 23.56 -14.46 15.00
N ASP A 276 23.74 -14.90 13.76
CA ASP A 276 23.51 -14.07 12.59
C ASP A 276 22.13 -13.39 12.64
N TYR A 277 22.09 -12.19 12.08
CA TYR A 277 20.87 -11.44 11.85
C TYR A 277 20.45 -11.61 10.40
N ASP A 278 19.21 -12.01 10.20
CA ASP A 278 18.56 -11.98 8.91
C ASP A 278 18.21 -10.54 8.54
N LEU A 279 18.58 -10.17 7.32
CA LEU A 279 18.20 -8.92 6.69
C LEU A 279 16.91 -9.16 5.92
N LEU A 280 15.79 -8.88 6.57
CA LEU A 280 14.48 -9.05 5.97
C LEU A 280 14.07 -7.81 5.21
N VAL A 281 13.70 -7.98 3.95
CA VAL A 281 13.14 -6.93 3.09
C VAL A 281 11.78 -7.38 2.55
N PRO A 282 10.92 -6.45 2.11
CA PRO A 282 9.72 -6.79 1.34
C PRO A 282 10.06 -7.74 0.18
N ALA A 283 9.28 -8.77 -0.08
CA ALA A 283 9.63 -9.79 -1.06
C ALA A 283 9.61 -9.24 -2.49
N SER A 284 8.75 -8.27 -2.75
CA SER A 284 8.78 -7.46 -3.97
C SER A 284 10.05 -6.62 -4.13
N ALA A 285 10.83 -6.41 -3.06
CA ALA A 285 12.11 -5.69 -3.05
C ALA A 285 13.33 -6.58 -3.31
N ALA A 286 13.23 -7.89 -3.09
CA ALA A 286 14.40 -8.75 -3.02
C ALA A 286 15.23 -8.71 -4.31
N GLY A 287 14.58 -8.72 -5.47
CA GLY A 287 15.26 -8.69 -6.77
C GLY A 287 16.12 -7.44 -6.97
N ILE A 288 15.60 -6.24 -6.66
CA ILE A 288 16.35 -5.00 -6.83
C ILE A 288 17.40 -4.80 -5.73
N VAL A 289 17.19 -5.37 -4.54
CA VAL A 289 18.24 -5.43 -3.52
C VAL A 289 19.40 -6.28 -4.02
N HIS A 290 19.13 -7.46 -4.59
CA HIS A 290 20.16 -8.30 -5.20
C HIS A 290 20.85 -7.58 -6.38
N GLU A 291 20.09 -7.00 -7.30
CA GLU A 291 20.64 -6.25 -8.44
C GLU A 291 21.59 -5.12 -8.01
N ARG A 292 21.24 -4.38 -6.96
CA ARG A 292 22.03 -3.22 -6.49
C ARG A 292 23.15 -3.59 -5.54
N HIS A 293 22.98 -4.63 -4.72
CA HIS A 293 23.82 -4.89 -3.56
C HIS A 293 24.41 -6.31 -3.51
N ASP A 294 24.25 -7.15 -4.54
CA ASP A 294 24.81 -8.51 -4.54
C ASP A 294 26.31 -8.53 -4.25
N ARG A 295 27.08 -7.63 -4.88
CA ARG A 295 28.52 -7.52 -4.63
C ARG A 295 28.84 -7.14 -3.19
N ASP A 296 28.03 -6.28 -2.57
CA ASP A 296 28.23 -5.85 -1.18
C ASP A 296 27.82 -6.97 -0.21
N LEU A 297 26.75 -7.70 -0.53
CA LEU A 297 26.29 -8.88 0.21
C LEU A 297 27.33 -10.00 0.15
N GLU A 298 27.88 -10.30 -1.03
CA GLU A 298 28.98 -11.27 -1.22
C GLU A 298 30.23 -10.86 -0.44
N TRP A 299 30.62 -9.58 -0.51
CA TRP A 299 31.73 -9.06 0.28
C TRP A 299 31.48 -9.21 1.78
N ALA A 300 30.28 -8.86 2.27
CA ALA A 300 29.94 -9.00 3.68
C ALA A 300 29.93 -10.47 4.13
N GLN A 301 29.49 -11.39 3.28
CA GLN A 301 29.56 -12.83 3.56
C GLN A 301 31.00 -13.32 3.65
N ALA A 302 31.88 -12.89 2.74
CA ALA A 302 33.30 -13.22 2.78
C ALA A 302 33.99 -12.66 4.05
N GLU A 303 33.67 -11.41 4.41
CA GLU A 303 34.19 -10.78 5.62
C GLU A 303 33.71 -11.49 6.88
N ALA A 304 32.44 -11.92 6.91
CA ALA A 304 31.88 -12.71 8.00
C ALA A 304 32.64 -14.05 8.17
N GLU A 305 32.98 -14.72 7.08
CA GLU A 305 33.71 -15.98 7.12
C GLU A 305 35.18 -15.79 7.53
N ALA A 306 35.84 -14.74 7.04
CA ALA A 306 37.19 -14.37 7.45
C ALA A 306 37.26 -14.04 8.95
N TRP A 307 36.28 -13.30 9.45
CA TRP A 307 36.15 -12.99 10.86
C TRP A 307 35.97 -14.25 11.71
N ARG A 308 35.07 -15.17 11.31
CA ARG A 308 34.87 -16.46 11.99
C ARG A 308 36.12 -17.35 11.99
N THR A 309 36.88 -17.32 10.92
CA THR A 309 38.14 -18.09 10.82
C THR A 309 39.21 -17.50 11.74
N THR A 310 39.27 -16.17 11.83
CA THR A 310 40.25 -15.45 12.66
C THR A 310 39.95 -15.62 14.15
N PHE A 311 38.67 -15.64 14.51
CA PHE A 311 38.20 -15.79 15.88
C PHE A 311 37.25 -16.99 15.94
N PRO A 312 37.72 -18.23 16.08
CA PRO A 312 36.79 -19.37 16.18
C PRO A 312 35.90 -19.22 17.42
N ALA A 313 34.61 -19.54 17.28
CA ALA A 313 33.70 -19.57 18.42
C ALA A 313 34.23 -20.59 19.45
N GLY A 314 34.31 -20.16 20.72
CA GLY A 314 34.67 -21.06 21.80
C GLY A 314 33.70 -22.24 21.86
N ASP A 315 34.23 -23.45 22.11
CA ASP A 315 33.44 -24.67 22.23
C ASP A 315 32.30 -24.47 23.26
N PRO A 316 31.02 -24.56 22.85
CA PRO A 316 29.90 -24.44 23.79
C PRO A 316 29.93 -25.54 24.87
N ALA A 317 30.69 -26.62 24.68
CA ALA A 317 30.84 -27.70 25.64
C ALA A 317 31.86 -27.40 26.77
N GLN A 318 32.49 -26.22 26.79
CA GLN A 318 33.41 -25.80 27.86
C GLN A 318 32.87 -24.70 28.78
N ALA A 319 31.56 -24.40 28.75
CA ALA A 319 30.89 -23.47 29.67
C ALA A 319 29.85 -24.17 30.54
#